data_AF-A0A4Q2XM71-F1
#
_entry.id   AF-A0A4Q2XM71-F1
#
_cell.length_a   1.000
_cell.length_b   1.000
_cell.length_c   1.000
_cell.angle_alpha   90.00
_cell.angle_beta   90.00
_cell.angle_gamma   90.00
#
_symmetry.space_group_name_H-M   'P 1'
#
loop_
_entity.id
_entity.type
_entity.pdbx_description
1 polymer ?
#
loop_
_entity_poly.entity_id
_entity_poly.type
_entity_poly.pdbx_seq_one_letter_code
_entity_poly.pdbx_strand_id
1 'polypeptide(L)'
;EGGVDAGQVRVETTMDRAATTGAVWLGLTVACAQCHTHKYDPITHRDYYGFYAFFNTSEDANNLGPTVDIARGELLPGSWKVEESLEIKAPSAPDTGTGSGNQNEGGKSKTAAKSKPQADPRAAALMIMREQPRPRDTFLLTRGDFTRPDTAAGALLPAVLPAVAPAMDKGSGPDGRLTRLDLAKWLTDPRNPLTPRVTVNRVWMRYFGRGLVETEEDFGAQGSPPTHPELLDWLARRLISDGWSMKRLHRLIVTSAAYRQASEARQDLREKDPRNLLLGRQERLRVEAEIVRDAGLCASGLLNPALGGPSVRPPQPDGVYSFTQRAKKWETSLGAERHRRGLYTFLYRSAPYPLFSTFDAPDFSTVCTRRPRSDTPLQSLT
;
A
#
# COMPACT_ATOMS: atom_id res chain seq x y z
N GLU A 1 -3.93 -3.18 -24.08
CA GLU A 1 -5.31 -3.57 -24.41
C GLU A 1 -5.92 -2.42 -25.20
N GLY A 2 -6.39 -2.67 -26.42
CA GLY A 2 -6.73 -1.62 -27.39
C GLY A 2 -8.24 -1.46 -27.63
N GLY A 3 -9.07 -1.74 -26.63
CA GLY A 3 -10.53 -1.70 -26.80
C GLY A 3 -11.34 -1.42 -25.53
N VAL A 4 -10.70 -1.02 -24.42
CA VAL A 4 -11.40 -0.67 -23.18
C VAL A 4 -11.64 0.84 -23.16
N ASP A 5 -12.86 1.26 -22.81
CA ASP A 5 -13.22 2.68 -22.69
C ASP A 5 -12.33 3.36 -21.64
N ALA A 6 -11.60 4.40 -22.04
CA ALA A 6 -10.64 5.08 -21.15
C ALA A 6 -11.34 5.74 -19.94
N GLY A 7 -12.60 6.15 -20.09
CA GLY A 7 -13.44 6.66 -19.03
C GLY A 7 -13.79 5.57 -18.02
N GLN A 8 -14.16 4.38 -18.50
CA GLN A 8 -14.42 3.21 -17.66
C GLN A 8 -13.18 2.81 -16.84
N VAL A 9 -12.03 2.60 -17.50
CA VAL A 9 -10.77 2.21 -16.84
C VAL A 9 -10.40 3.19 -15.74
N ARG A 10 -10.52 4.50 -16.01
CA ARG A 10 -10.26 5.55 -15.03
C ARG A 10 -11.19 5.43 -13.83
N VAL A 11 -12.50 5.26 -14.06
CA VAL A 11 -13.49 5.20 -12.98
C VAL A 11 -13.24 3.98 -12.10
N GLU A 12 -13.05 2.80 -12.70
CA GLU A 12 -12.75 1.55 -11.99
C GLU A 12 -11.44 1.66 -11.19
N THR A 13 -10.38 2.21 -11.79
CA THR A 13 -9.11 2.45 -11.08
C THR A 13 -9.27 3.41 -9.90
N THR A 14 -10.12 4.41 -10.03
CA THR A 14 -10.37 5.39 -8.97
C THR A 14 -11.23 4.80 -7.85
N MET A 15 -12.20 3.95 -8.19
CA MET A 15 -12.99 3.18 -7.22
C MET A 15 -12.09 2.23 -6.44
N ASP A 16 -11.19 1.51 -7.12
CA ASP A 16 -10.24 0.60 -6.50
C ASP A 16 -9.29 1.33 -5.53
N ARG A 17 -8.80 2.52 -5.88
CA ARG A 17 -8.00 3.37 -4.97
C ARG A 17 -8.77 3.77 -3.72
N ALA A 18 -10.03 4.17 -3.87
CA ALA A 18 -10.90 4.52 -2.74
C ALA A 18 -11.16 3.29 -1.86
N ALA A 19 -11.56 2.17 -2.45
CA ALA A 19 -11.81 0.91 -1.75
C ALA A 19 -10.57 0.42 -0.99
N THR A 20 -9.42 0.38 -1.68
CA THR A 20 -8.15 -0.06 -1.10
C THR A 20 -7.69 0.85 0.04
N THR A 21 -7.85 2.17 -0.11
CA THR A 21 -7.50 3.10 0.97
C THR A 21 -8.39 2.88 2.19
N GLY A 22 -9.70 2.71 2.00
CA GLY A 22 -10.64 2.37 3.08
C GLY A 22 -10.28 1.06 3.79
N ALA A 23 -10.00 -0.01 3.04
CA ALA A 23 -9.66 -1.32 3.59
C ALA A 23 -8.29 -1.35 4.29
N VAL A 24 -7.28 -0.70 3.71
CA VAL A 24 -5.90 -0.76 4.23
C VAL A 24 -5.68 0.17 5.42
N TRP A 25 -6.19 1.39 5.35
CA TRP A 25 -5.94 2.40 6.37
C TRP A 25 -7.02 2.49 7.43
N LEU A 26 -8.27 2.19 7.08
CA LEU A 26 -9.41 2.32 7.99
C LEU A 26 -10.00 0.96 8.38
N GLY A 27 -9.64 -0.12 7.68
CA GLY A 27 -10.26 -1.42 7.89
C GLY A 27 -11.77 -1.33 7.63
N LEU A 28 -12.20 -0.62 6.59
CA LEU A 28 -13.61 -0.45 6.26
C LEU A 28 -13.91 -0.91 4.83
N THR A 29 -15.07 -1.55 4.67
CA THR A 29 -15.60 -2.04 3.39
C THR A 29 -16.36 -0.95 2.62
N VAL A 30 -15.72 0.22 2.46
CA VAL A 30 -16.31 1.41 1.83
C VAL A 30 -16.84 1.15 0.40
N ALA A 31 -16.33 0.13 -0.29
CA ALA A 31 -16.71 -0.22 -1.66
C ALA A 31 -18.21 -0.57 -1.81
N CYS A 32 -18.86 -1.10 -0.77
CA CYS A 32 -20.30 -1.34 -0.83
C CYS A 32 -21.09 -0.02 -1.02
N ALA A 33 -20.52 1.11 -0.58
CA ALA A 33 -21.12 2.41 -0.74
C ALA A 33 -21.05 2.98 -2.17
N GLN A 34 -20.41 2.28 -3.12
CA GLN A 34 -20.22 2.76 -4.50
C GLN A 34 -21.52 2.77 -5.33
N CYS A 35 -22.49 1.93 -4.96
CA CYS A 35 -23.76 1.76 -5.67
C CYS A 35 -24.96 2.27 -4.86
N HIS A 36 -24.87 2.26 -3.53
CA HIS A 36 -25.93 2.64 -2.61
C HIS A 36 -25.33 3.10 -1.28
N THR A 37 -26.12 3.70 -0.36
CA THR A 37 -25.63 3.93 1.00
C THR A 37 -25.27 2.61 1.66
N HIS A 38 -24.11 2.55 2.33
CA HIS A 38 -23.61 1.33 2.94
C HIS A 38 -24.67 0.68 3.84
N LYS A 39 -24.79 -0.65 3.77
CA LYS A 39 -25.92 -1.36 4.38
C LYS A 39 -25.86 -1.38 5.92
N TYR A 40 -24.65 -1.45 6.48
CA TYR A 40 -24.44 -1.68 7.91
C TYR A 40 -23.71 -0.51 8.58
N ASP A 41 -22.56 -0.13 8.05
CA ASP A 41 -21.82 1.05 8.52
C ASP A 41 -22.46 2.37 8.08
N PRO A 42 -22.35 3.45 8.87
CA PRO A 42 -22.94 4.76 8.60
C PRO A 42 -22.14 5.54 7.55
N ILE A 43 -21.97 4.95 6.36
CA ILE A 43 -21.27 5.54 5.23
C ILE A 43 -22.28 5.73 4.11
N THR A 44 -22.62 6.98 3.81
CA THR A 44 -23.59 7.29 2.76
C THR A 44 -22.96 7.13 1.37
N HIS A 45 -23.81 6.96 0.36
CA HIS A 45 -23.39 6.97 -1.04
C HIS A 45 -22.63 8.27 -1.38
N ARG A 46 -23.05 9.40 -0.80
CA ARG A 46 -22.40 10.70 -0.99
C ARG A 46 -21.03 10.76 -0.30
N ASP A 47 -20.91 10.20 0.91
CA ASP A 47 -19.61 10.12 1.62
C ASP A 47 -18.59 9.34 0.79
N TYR A 48 -19.01 8.23 0.17
CA TYR A 48 -18.15 7.46 -0.73
C TYR A 48 -17.65 8.29 -1.91
N TYR A 49 -18.53 9.01 -2.61
CA TYR A 49 -18.08 9.82 -3.75
C TYR A 49 -17.28 11.06 -3.34
N GLY A 50 -17.49 11.59 -2.13
CA GLY A 50 -16.60 12.58 -1.52
C GLY A 50 -15.20 12.01 -1.26
N PHE A 51 -15.11 10.80 -0.73
CA PHE A 51 -13.83 10.11 -0.52
C PHE A 51 -13.14 9.74 -1.85
N TYR A 52 -13.89 9.21 -2.80
CA TYR A 52 -13.46 8.93 -4.19
C TYR A 52 -12.86 10.17 -4.86
N ALA A 53 -13.43 11.36 -4.61
CA ALA A 53 -12.98 12.59 -5.24
C ALA A 53 -11.52 12.95 -4.91
N PHE A 54 -10.92 12.44 -3.82
CA PHE A 54 -9.48 12.59 -3.56
C PHE A 54 -8.61 11.96 -4.66
N PHE A 55 -9.08 10.90 -5.31
CA PHE A 55 -8.31 10.15 -6.28
C PHE A 55 -8.63 10.55 -7.73
N ASN A 56 -9.82 11.14 -7.96
CA ASN A 56 -10.28 11.59 -9.29
C ASN A 56 -9.62 12.91 -9.77
N THR A 57 -8.93 13.65 -8.89
CA THR A 57 -8.22 14.90 -9.26
C THR A 57 -6.88 14.68 -9.93
N SER A 58 -6.38 13.44 -9.93
CA SER A 58 -5.03 13.12 -10.38
C SER A 58 -5.00 12.33 -11.69
N GLU A 59 -3.83 12.27 -12.32
CA GLU A 59 -3.52 11.41 -13.46
C GLU A 59 -2.27 10.58 -13.18
N ASP A 60 -2.16 9.45 -13.86
CA ASP A 60 -0.97 8.60 -13.76
C ASP A 60 0.14 9.20 -14.62
N ALA A 61 1.29 9.44 -14.00
CA ALA A 61 2.46 10.00 -14.66
C ALA A 61 3.73 9.26 -14.20
N ASN A 62 4.76 9.22 -15.05
CA ASN A 62 6.07 8.79 -14.59
C ASN A 62 6.66 9.85 -13.64
N ASN A 63 7.41 9.41 -12.64
CA ASN A 63 8.05 10.24 -11.62
C ASN A 63 9.24 11.08 -12.13
N LEU A 64 9.09 11.73 -13.28
CA LEU A 64 10.10 12.60 -13.91
C LEU A 64 10.25 13.97 -13.20
N GLY A 65 9.61 14.15 -12.04
CA GLY A 65 9.66 15.37 -11.24
C GLY A 65 10.84 15.39 -10.26
N PRO A 66 11.03 16.52 -9.54
CA PRO A 66 12.04 16.60 -8.50
C PRO A 66 11.79 15.52 -7.43
N THR A 67 12.84 14.79 -7.07
CA THR A 67 12.79 13.83 -5.96
C THR A 67 12.62 14.58 -4.65
N VAL A 68 11.61 14.21 -3.85
CA VAL A 68 11.55 14.65 -2.46
C VAL A 68 12.53 13.79 -1.68
N ASP A 69 13.47 14.42 -0.98
CA ASP A 69 14.29 13.73 0.01
C ASP A 69 13.37 13.28 1.15
N ILE A 70 12.90 12.04 1.08
CA ILE A 70 12.26 11.40 2.21
C ILE A 70 13.36 11.21 3.24
N ALA A 71 13.19 11.80 4.44
CA ALA A 71 14.10 11.61 5.54
C ALA A 71 14.42 10.11 5.68
N ARG A 72 15.71 9.77 5.60
CA ARG A 72 16.22 8.38 5.65
C ARG A 72 15.86 7.60 6.92
N GLY A 73 15.12 8.23 7.84
CA GLY A 73 14.92 7.81 9.22
C GLY A 73 14.18 6.49 9.43
N GLU A 74 13.47 5.97 8.41
CA GLU A 74 12.68 4.74 8.57
C GLU A 74 13.21 3.53 7.78
N LEU A 75 14.02 3.73 6.75
CA LEU A 75 14.37 2.64 5.81
C LEU A 75 15.70 1.93 6.11
N LEU A 76 16.63 2.56 6.84
CA LEU A 76 17.98 1.98 7.05
C LEU A 76 18.47 2.17 8.51
N PRO A 77 19.12 1.18 9.13
CA PRO A 77 19.73 1.36 10.44
C PRO A 77 20.94 2.31 10.37
N GLY A 78 20.94 3.40 11.15
CA GLY A 78 22.20 4.10 11.52
C GLY A 78 22.22 5.63 11.48
N SER A 79 21.23 6.34 10.93
CA SER A 79 21.27 7.81 10.78
C SER A 79 20.41 8.56 11.82
N TRP A 80 20.50 8.16 13.10
CA TRP A 80 19.68 8.70 14.18
C TRP A 80 20.20 10.06 14.66
N LYS A 81 19.68 11.15 14.10
CA LYS A 81 19.48 12.41 14.83
C LYS A 81 18.08 12.90 14.49
N VAL A 82 17.17 12.80 15.45
CA VAL A 82 15.85 13.42 15.33
C VAL A 82 16.09 14.91 15.56
N GLU A 83 16.12 15.70 14.49
CA GLU A 83 15.96 17.15 14.64
C GLU A 83 14.47 17.44 14.72
N GLU A 84 14.07 18.05 15.83
CA GLU A 84 12.68 18.28 16.28
C GLU A 84 11.92 19.30 15.41
N SER A 85 12.55 19.83 14.36
CA SER A 85 12.08 20.98 13.57
C SER A 85 12.19 20.79 12.05
N LEU A 86 11.72 19.65 11.51
CA LEU A 86 11.58 19.50 10.05
C LEU A 86 10.38 20.32 9.55
N GLU A 87 10.61 21.60 9.27
CA GLU A 87 9.73 22.41 8.43
C GLU A 87 9.75 21.83 7.00
N ILE A 88 8.68 21.12 6.63
CA ILE A 88 8.44 20.71 5.25
C ILE A 88 8.11 21.96 4.43
N LYS A 89 9.11 22.53 3.75
CA LYS A 89 8.86 23.58 2.76
C LYS A 89 8.15 22.96 1.54
N ALA A 90 6.96 23.46 1.25
CA ALA A 90 6.25 23.13 0.02
C ALA A 90 7.13 23.46 -1.20
N PRO A 91 7.17 22.61 -2.25
CA PRO A 91 7.89 22.94 -3.46
C PRO A 91 7.29 24.21 -4.09
N SER A 92 8.15 25.16 -4.44
CA SER A 92 7.74 26.36 -5.16
C SER A 92 7.17 25.98 -6.53
N ALA A 93 6.07 26.63 -6.92
CA ALA A 93 5.48 26.47 -8.23
C ALA A 93 6.51 26.76 -9.34
N PRO A 94 6.50 26.02 -10.47
CA PRO A 94 7.37 26.33 -11.59
C PRO A 94 6.99 27.70 -12.18
N ASP A 95 7.99 28.54 -12.44
CA ASP A 95 7.85 29.87 -13.03
C ASP A 95 6.98 29.82 -14.29
N THR A 96 5.78 30.41 -14.20
CA THR A 96 5.01 30.79 -15.39
C THR A 96 5.57 32.10 -15.90
N GLY A 97 6.74 32.03 -16.55
CA GLY A 97 7.34 33.17 -17.24
C GLY A 97 6.47 33.59 -18.43
N THR A 98 5.61 34.58 -18.22
CA THR A 98 4.98 35.38 -19.27
C THR A 98 6.04 36.26 -19.92
N GLY A 99 6.49 35.89 -21.12
CA GLY A 99 7.39 36.69 -21.96
C GLY A 99 6.70 37.09 -23.25
N SER A 100 6.08 38.27 -23.26
CA SER A 100 5.71 39.01 -24.47
C SER A 100 6.97 39.70 -25.03
N GLY A 101 7.20 39.59 -26.34
CA GLY A 101 8.31 40.29 -27.01
C GLY A 101 8.55 39.80 -28.42
N ASN A 102 8.11 40.59 -29.40
CA ASN A 102 8.28 40.40 -30.84
C ASN A 102 9.61 41.01 -31.30
N GLN A 103 10.40 40.33 -32.16
CA GLN A 103 11.22 40.93 -33.23
C GLN A 103 11.99 39.87 -34.06
N ASN A 104 11.95 40.04 -35.38
CA ASN A 104 12.70 39.33 -36.42
C ASN A 104 14.23 39.52 -36.26
N GLU A 105 15.03 38.51 -36.59
CA GLU A 105 16.05 38.56 -37.67
C GLU A 105 16.89 37.27 -37.72
N GLY A 106 17.33 36.92 -38.93
CA GLY A 106 17.95 35.64 -39.26
C GLY A 106 19.37 35.46 -38.72
N GLY A 107 19.66 34.25 -38.27
CA GLY A 107 21.02 33.80 -37.95
C GLY A 107 21.04 32.30 -37.66
N LYS A 108 21.62 31.50 -38.57
CA LYS A 108 21.86 30.07 -38.36
C LYS A 108 22.82 29.88 -37.19
N SER A 109 22.28 29.62 -35.99
CA SER A 109 23.07 29.20 -34.83
C SER A 109 22.77 27.74 -34.49
N LYS A 110 23.84 26.95 -34.42
CA LYS A 110 23.85 25.52 -34.10
C LYS A 110 23.13 25.28 -32.78
N THR A 111 22.04 24.53 -32.80
CA THR A 111 21.34 24.09 -31.60
C THR A 111 22.27 23.21 -30.76
N ALA A 112 22.78 23.77 -29.68
CA ALA A 112 23.35 23.01 -28.58
C ALA A 112 22.29 22.02 -28.09
N ALA A 113 22.60 20.73 -28.19
CA ALA A 113 21.78 19.67 -27.62
C ALA A 113 21.63 19.96 -26.12
N LYS A 114 20.39 20.27 -25.70
CA LYS A 114 20.04 20.30 -24.27
C LYS A 114 20.43 18.94 -23.70
N SER A 115 21.47 18.90 -22.87
CA SER A 115 21.85 17.69 -22.14
C SER A 115 20.63 17.23 -21.36
N LYS A 116 20.17 16.00 -21.63
CA LYS A 116 19.16 15.38 -20.76
C LYS A 116 19.75 15.38 -19.34
N PRO A 117 19.02 15.86 -18.33
CA PRO A 117 19.48 15.75 -16.95
C PRO A 117 19.85 14.29 -16.70
N GLN A 118 21.10 14.06 -16.29
CA GLN A 118 21.59 12.73 -15.98
C GLN A 118 20.72 12.22 -14.83
N ALA A 119 19.86 11.24 -15.11
CA ALA A 119 18.97 10.65 -14.11
C ALA A 119 19.82 10.15 -12.94
N ASP A 120 19.45 10.50 -11.70
CA ASP A 120 20.08 9.91 -10.51
C ASP A 120 20.02 8.39 -10.68
N PRO A 121 21.15 7.66 -10.66
CA PRO A 121 21.15 6.20 -10.80
C PRO A 121 20.36 5.47 -9.69
N ARG A 122 19.93 6.18 -8.64
CA ARG A 122 19.02 5.70 -7.58
C ARG A 122 17.55 6.03 -7.84
N ALA A 123 17.22 6.87 -8.83
CA ALA A 123 15.85 7.19 -9.18
C ALA A 123 15.23 6.00 -9.94
N ALA A 124 14.48 5.17 -9.22
CA ALA A 124 13.62 4.18 -9.86
C ALA A 124 12.56 4.91 -10.69
N ALA A 125 12.33 4.47 -11.93
CA ALA A 125 11.17 4.91 -12.71
C ALA A 125 9.91 4.33 -12.06
N LEU A 126 9.09 5.20 -11.45
CA LEU A 126 7.87 4.84 -10.75
C LEU A 126 6.70 5.59 -11.39
N MET A 127 5.55 4.94 -11.45
CA MET A 127 4.30 5.65 -11.74
C MET A 127 3.84 6.35 -10.46
N ILE A 128 3.50 7.63 -10.59
CA ILE A 128 2.95 8.47 -9.54
C ILE A 128 1.58 8.98 -9.96
N MET A 129 0.77 9.30 -8.97
CA MET A 129 -0.45 10.07 -9.17
C MET A 129 -0.08 11.55 -9.08
N ARG A 130 -0.12 12.25 -10.21
CA ARG A 130 0.15 13.68 -10.31
C ARG A 130 -1.17 14.46 -10.28
N GLU A 131 -1.26 15.49 -9.45
CA GLU A 131 -2.43 16.39 -9.48
C GLU A 131 -2.54 17.08 -10.83
N GLN A 132 -3.77 17.19 -11.35
CA GLN A 132 -4.01 17.94 -12.58
C GLN A 132 -4.12 19.44 -12.29
N PRO A 133 -3.67 20.30 -13.21
CA PRO A 133 -3.87 21.75 -13.10
C PRO A 133 -5.36 22.14 -12.98
N ARG A 134 -6.23 21.39 -13.67
CA ARG A 134 -7.69 21.51 -13.55
C ARG A 134 -8.25 20.20 -12.99
N PRO A 135 -8.67 20.18 -11.70
CA PRO A 135 -9.29 19.01 -11.11
C PRO A 135 -10.54 18.59 -11.90
N ARG A 136 -10.76 17.27 -12.01
CA ARG A 136 -11.99 16.76 -12.61
C ARG A 136 -13.16 16.93 -11.66
N ASP A 137 -14.34 17.15 -12.24
CA ASP A 137 -15.58 17.09 -11.50
C ASP A 137 -15.86 15.63 -11.12
N THR A 138 -16.28 15.43 -9.88
CA THR A 138 -16.76 14.16 -9.38
C THR A 138 -18.27 14.26 -9.22
N PHE A 139 -19.01 13.32 -9.79
CA PHE A 139 -20.45 13.21 -9.59
C PHE A 139 -20.74 11.89 -8.89
N LEU A 140 -21.85 11.84 -8.15
CA LEU A 140 -22.38 10.56 -7.69
C LEU A 140 -22.79 9.74 -8.91
N LEU A 141 -22.41 8.45 -8.96
CA LEU A 141 -22.81 7.58 -10.06
C LEU A 141 -24.03 6.77 -9.66
N THR A 142 -25.06 6.78 -10.51
CA THR A 142 -26.29 6.04 -10.22
C THR A 142 -26.00 4.53 -10.21
N ARG A 143 -26.08 3.91 -9.03
CA ARG A 143 -25.71 2.49 -8.83
C ARG A 143 -24.26 2.17 -9.25
N GLY A 144 -23.34 3.14 -9.17
CA GLY A 144 -21.94 2.95 -9.55
C GLY A 144 -21.70 2.91 -11.06
N ASP A 145 -22.72 3.13 -11.88
CA ASP A 145 -22.60 3.10 -13.34
C ASP A 145 -21.89 4.37 -13.85
N PHE A 146 -20.68 4.20 -14.40
CA PHE A 146 -19.84 5.29 -14.89
C PHE A 146 -20.48 6.09 -16.04
N THR A 147 -21.45 5.50 -16.75
CA THR A 147 -22.20 6.16 -17.82
C THR A 147 -23.35 7.02 -17.31
N ARG A 148 -23.67 6.93 -16.01
CA ARG A 148 -24.82 7.60 -15.37
C ARG A 148 -24.43 8.48 -14.18
N PRO A 149 -23.58 9.51 -14.41
CA PRO A 149 -23.33 10.52 -13.38
C PRO A 149 -24.60 11.34 -13.10
N ASP A 150 -24.91 11.52 -11.82
CA ASP A 150 -25.98 12.41 -11.37
C ASP A 150 -25.47 13.86 -11.39
N THR A 151 -25.55 14.49 -12.56
CA THR A 151 -25.17 15.90 -12.75
C THR A 151 -26.17 16.87 -12.11
N ALA A 152 -27.41 16.43 -11.87
CA ALA A 152 -28.44 17.25 -11.24
C ALA A 152 -28.16 17.49 -9.75
N ALA A 153 -27.53 16.53 -9.07
CA ALA A 153 -27.08 16.67 -7.67
C ALA A 153 -25.82 17.54 -7.49
N GLY A 154 -25.21 17.99 -8.59
CA GLY A 154 -24.01 18.81 -8.60
C GLY A 154 -22.72 18.03 -8.33
N ALA A 155 -21.58 18.67 -8.64
CA ALA A 155 -20.26 18.07 -8.42
C ALA A 155 -19.93 18.01 -6.93
N LEU A 156 -19.27 16.93 -6.52
CA LEU A 156 -18.78 16.68 -5.18
C LEU A 156 -17.31 17.09 -5.06
N LEU A 157 -16.98 17.68 -3.92
CA LEU A 157 -15.61 17.97 -3.51
C LEU A 157 -15.03 16.80 -2.71
N PRO A 158 -13.69 16.66 -2.67
CA PRO A 158 -13.02 15.71 -1.79
C PRO A 158 -13.45 15.93 -0.34
N ALA A 159 -13.83 14.85 0.33
CA ALA A 159 -14.29 14.86 1.70
C ALA A 159 -13.88 13.55 2.39
N VAL A 160 -13.49 13.67 3.66
CA VAL A 160 -13.18 12.51 4.52
C VAL A 160 -14.47 11.83 4.99
N LEU A 161 -14.37 10.63 5.59
CA LEU A 161 -15.52 9.90 6.10
C LEU A 161 -15.92 10.40 7.51
N PRO A 162 -17.04 11.13 7.67
CA PRO A 162 -17.39 11.76 8.95
C PRO A 162 -17.68 10.75 10.06
N ALA A 163 -18.08 9.53 9.68
CA ALA A 163 -18.31 8.41 10.60
C ALA A 163 -17.04 7.95 11.33
N VAL A 164 -15.85 8.25 10.80
CA VAL A 164 -14.58 7.73 11.33
C VAL A 164 -13.92 8.72 12.26
N ALA A 165 -13.78 9.96 11.79
CA ALA A 165 -13.13 11.04 12.51
C ALA A 165 -13.74 12.37 12.05
N PRO A 166 -13.54 13.46 12.82
CA PRO A 166 -14.12 14.76 12.48
C PRO A 166 -13.82 15.17 11.03
N ALA A 167 -14.82 15.79 10.41
CA ALA A 167 -14.66 16.38 9.09
C ALA A 167 -13.58 17.47 9.11
N MET A 168 -13.00 17.74 7.95
CA MET A 168 -12.03 18.82 7.77
C MET A 168 -12.73 19.99 7.10
N ASP A 169 -12.71 21.17 7.74
CA ASP A 169 -13.43 22.35 7.26
C ASP A 169 -12.71 23.05 6.09
N LYS A 170 -11.38 22.97 6.04
CA LYS A 170 -10.55 23.55 4.97
C LYS A 170 -9.33 22.68 4.70
N GLY A 171 -9.00 22.53 3.42
CA GLY A 171 -7.80 21.86 2.95
C GLY A 171 -6.68 22.80 2.58
N SER A 172 -5.51 22.22 2.29
CA SER A 172 -4.33 22.94 1.83
C SER A 172 -4.32 23.24 0.32
N GLY A 173 -5.39 22.92 -0.40
CA GLY A 173 -5.49 23.15 -1.84
C GLY A 173 -6.04 24.53 -2.22
N PRO A 174 -6.04 24.86 -3.53
CA PRO A 174 -6.70 26.07 -4.05
C PRO A 174 -8.16 26.15 -3.58
N ASP A 175 -8.63 27.37 -3.30
CA ASP A 175 -9.98 27.67 -2.81
C ASP A 175 -10.37 26.92 -1.52
N GLY A 176 -9.39 26.43 -0.76
CA GLY A 176 -9.60 25.67 0.48
C GLY A 176 -10.04 24.22 0.27
N ARG A 177 -9.91 23.69 -0.95
CA ARG A 177 -10.26 22.29 -1.26
C ARG A 177 -9.31 21.31 -0.57
N LEU A 178 -9.87 20.22 -0.07
CA LEU A 178 -9.09 19.11 0.50
C LEU A 178 -8.27 18.40 -0.59
N THR A 179 -7.01 18.14 -0.26
CA THR A 179 -6.02 17.47 -1.12
C THR A 179 -5.69 16.07 -0.59
N ARG A 180 -5.00 15.25 -1.39
CA ARG A 180 -4.49 13.96 -0.90
C ARG A 180 -3.50 14.08 0.26
N LEU A 181 -2.80 15.22 0.39
CA LEU A 181 -1.98 15.50 1.56
C LEU A 181 -2.84 15.71 2.81
N ASP A 182 -3.96 16.42 2.68
CA ASP A 182 -4.93 16.58 3.78
C ASP A 182 -5.52 15.23 4.19
N LEU A 183 -5.88 14.39 3.21
CA LEU A 183 -6.32 13.01 3.48
C LEU A 183 -5.24 12.22 4.24
N ALA A 184 -3.98 12.27 3.81
CA ALA A 184 -2.89 11.57 4.49
C ALA A 184 -2.70 12.03 5.95
N LYS A 185 -2.81 13.34 6.19
CA LYS A 185 -2.78 13.92 7.54
C LYS A 185 -3.98 13.46 8.37
N TRP A 186 -5.17 13.39 7.79
CA TRP A 186 -6.38 12.91 8.46
C TRP A 186 -6.33 11.42 8.80
N LEU A 187 -5.79 10.59 7.91
CA LEU A 187 -5.60 9.16 8.15
C LEU A 187 -4.66 8.91 9.34
N THR A 188 -3.61 9.74 9.47
CA THR A 188 -2.59 9.59 10.52
C THR A 188 -2.82 10.49 11.74
N ASP A 189 -3.93 11.22 11.78
CA ASP A 189 -4.29 12.07 12.91
C ASP A 189 -4.56 11.20 14.16
N PRO A 190 -4.02 11.55 15.35
CA PRO A 190 -4.27 10.80 16.58
C PRO A 190 -5.75 10.67 16.97
N ARG A 191 -6.62 11.56 16.46
CA ARG A 191 -8.08 11.49 16.64
C ARG A 191 -8.73 10.45 15.74
N ASN A 192 -8.06 9.97 14.71
CA ASN A 192 -8.53 8.86 13.88
C ASN A 192 -8.35 7.54 14.65
N PRO A 193 -9.45 6.87 15.06
CA PRO A 193 -9.36 5.69 15.90
C PRO A 193 -8.96 4.43 15.12
N LEU A 194 -9.16 4.40 13.80
CA LEU A 194 -9.07 3.18 13.00
C LEU A 194 -7.66 2.91 12.54
N THR A 195 -6.98 3.89 11.95
CA THR A 195 -5.64 3.70 11.39
C THR A 195 -4.61 3.08 12.33
N PRO A 196 -4.44 3.52 13.59
CA PRO A 196 -3.51 2.87 14.50
C PRO A 196 -3.95 1.44 14.87
N ARG A 197 -5.25 1.19 15.05
CA ARG A 197 -5.80 -0.14 15.38
C ARG A 197 -5.61 -1.12 14.24
N VAL A 198 -5.95 -0.73 13.02
CA VAL A 198 -5.80 -1.53 11.80
C VAL A 198 -4.33 -1.84 11.57
N THR A 199 -3.46 -0.83 11.68
CA THR A 199 -2.00 -1.01 11.51
C THR A 199 -1.44 -2.03 12.49
N VAL A 200 -1.74 -1.88 13.78
CA VAL A 200 -1.31 -2.82 14.83
C VAL A 200 -1.87 -4.22 14.56
N ASN A 201 -3.16 -4.33 14.22
CA ASN A 201 -3.80 -5.62 13.98
C ASN A 201 -3.16 -6.37 12.80
N ARG A 202 -2.83 -5.66 11.72
CA ARG A 202 -2.11 -6.19 10.56
C ARG A 202 -0.72 -6.71 10.96
N VAL A 203 0.03 -5.94 11.75
CA VAL A 203 1.35 -6.38 12.26
C VAL A 203 1.21 -7.59 13.18
N TRP A 204 0.25 -7.57 14.10
CA TRP A 204 -0.06 -8.66 15.01
C TRP A 204 -0.35 -9.96 14.24
N MET A 205 -1.20 -9.88 13.22
CA MET A 205 -1.57 -11.02 12.37
C MET A 205 -0.36 -11.65 11.64
N ARG A 206 0.70 -10.88 11.34
CA ARG A 206 1.93 -11.45 10.77
C ARG A 206 2.67 -12.35 11.75
N TYR A 207 2.62 -12.04 13.04
CA TYR A 207 3.32 -12.79 14.09
C TYR A 207 2.50 -13.93 14.66
N PHE A 208 1.19 -13.76 14.80
CA PHE A 208 0.29 -14.74 15.44
C PHE A 208 -0.62 -15.46 14.44
N GLY A 209 -0.53 -15.15 13.14
CA GLY A 209 -1.35 -15.76 12.08
C GLY A 209 -2.79 -15.27 12.02
N ARG A 210 -3.31 -14.78 13.14
CA ARG A 210 -4.64 -14.20 13.31
C ARG A 210 -4.51 -12.83 13.97
N GLY A 211 -5.26 -11.85 13.48
CA GLY A 211 -5.36 -10.54 14.12
C GLY A 211 -6.14 -10.62 15.43
N LEU A 212 -6.00 -9.61 16.28
CA LEU A 212 -6.91 -9.40 17.41
C LEU A 212 -8.34 -9.20 16.89
N VAL A 213 -8.48 -8.50 15.77
CA VAL A 213 -9.65 -8.52 14.88
C VAL A 213 -9.32 -9.48 13.73
N GLU A 214 -10.09 -10.55 13.56
CA GLU A 214 -9.82 -11.58 12.55
C GLU A 214 -9.99 -11.08 11.11
N THR A 215 -10.97 -10.21 10.89
CA THR A 215 -11.26 -9.55 9.60
C THR A 215 -10.30 -8.37 9.41
N GLU A 216 -9.16 -8.61 8.75
CA GLU A 216 -8.07 -7.63 8.56
C GLU A 216 -8.57 -6.30 7.96
N GLU A 217 -9.53 -6.41 7.04
CA GLU A 217 -10.09 -5.37 6.20
C GLU A 217 -11.46 -4.83 6.67
N ASP A 218 -12.03 -5.37 7.75
CA ASP A 218 -13.34 -4.98 8.27
C ASP A 218 -13.35 -4.87 9.80
N PHE A 219 -13.34 -3.63 10.28
CA PHE A 219 -13.51 -3.16 11.65
C PHE A 219 -14.90 -2.55 11.86
N GLY A 220 -15.74 -2.55 10.81
CA GLY A 220 -17.11 -2.08 10.84
C GLY A 220 -18.06 -3.11 11.46
N ALA A 221 -19.36 -2.89 11.27
CA ALA A 221 -20.42 -3.68 11.89
C ALA A 221 -20.51 -5.13 11.39
N GLN A 222 -19.81 -5.50 10.31
CA GLN A 222 -19.73 -6.88 9.82
C GLN A 222 -18.40 -7.57 10.13
N GLY A 223 -17.43 -6.82 10.67
CA GLY A 223 -16.16 -7.37 11.15
C GLY A 223 -16.32 -8.23 12.39
N SER A 224 -15.33 -9.09 12.63
CA SER A 224 -15.23 -9.83 13.90
C SER A 224 -14.90 -8.86 15.05
N PRO A 225 -15.53 -8.98 16.23
CA PRO A 225 -15.11 -8.20 17.38
C PRO A 225 -13.67 -8.57 17.79
N PRO A 226 -12.90 -7.63 18.36
CA PRO A 226 -11.56 -7.92 18.84
C PRO A 226 -11.60 -8.95 19.98
N THR A 227 -10.72 -9.96 19.93
CA THR A 227 -10.59 -10.92 21.04
C THR A 227 -10.07 -10.27 22.32
N HIS A 228 -9.22 -9.25 22.18
CA HIS A 228 -8.64 -8.49 23.28
C HIS A 228 -8.74 -6.98 22.99
N PRO A 229 -9.90 -6.35 23.22
CA PRO A 229 -10.13 -4.94 22.89
C PRO A 229 -9.17 -3.99 23.62
N GLU A 230 -8.93 -4.22 24.92
CA GLU A 230 -8.03 -3.38 25.71
C GLU A 230 -6.58 -3.45 25.22
N LEU A 231 -6.12 -4.63 24.80
CA LEU A 231 -4.79 -4.83 24.24
C LEU A 231 -4.64 -4.11 22.89
N LEU A 232 -5.66 -4.22 22.02
CA LEU A 232 -5.69 -3.53 20.73
C LEU A 232 -5.60 -2.01 20.94
N ASP A 233 -6.42 -1.47 21.84
CA ASP A 233 -6.45 -0.04 22.16
C ASP A 233 -5.16 0.45 22.80
N TRP A 234 -4.54 -0.37 23.65
CA TRP A 234 -3.26 -0.06 24.26
C TRP A 234 -2.13 -0.05 23.22
N LEU A 235 -2.06 -1.06 22.35
CA LEU A 235 -1.05 -1.11 21.27
C LEU A 235 -1.23 0.04 20.27
N ALA A 236 -2.48 0.38 19.91
CA ALA A 236 -2.78 1.49 19.01
C ALA A 236 -2.31 2.84 19.59
N ARG A 237 -2.64 3.11 20.86
CA ARG A 237 -2.13 4.32 21.56
C ARG A 237 -0.62 4.31 21.71
N ARG A 238 -0.03 3.14 21.98
CA ARG A 238 1.42 2.99 22.08
C ARG A 238 2.11 3.34 20.76
N LEU A 239 1.59 2.84 19.63
CA LEU A 239 2.11 3.15 18.29
C LEU A 239 2.16 4.66 18.04
N ILE A 240 1.08 5.38 18.35
CA ILE A 240 1.03 6.85 18.23
C ILE A 240 2.06 7.50 19.16
N SER A 241 2.09 7.12 20.45
CA SER A 241 3.01 7.72 21.44
C SER A 241 4.49 7.48 21.14
N ASP A 242 4.80 6.38 20.42
CA ASP A 242 6.14 6.04 19.96
C ASP A 242 6.51 6.72 18.63
N GLY A 243 5.68 7.66 18.16
CA GLY A 243 5.89 8.40 16.91
C GLY A 243 5.74 7.50 15.67
N TRP A 244 4.77 6.58 15.70
CA TRP A 244 4.50 5.62 14.62
C TRP A 244 5.67 4.67 14.29
N SER A 245 6.62 4.50 15.22
CA SER A 245 7.80 3.66 14.99
C SER A 245 7.47 2.17 14.86
N MET A 246 7.39 1.68 13.61
CA MET A 246 7.18 0.27 13.31
C MET A 246 8.21 -0.63 13.98
N LYS A 247 9.49 -0.22 14.02
CA LYS A 247 10.56 -0.98 14.67
C LYS A 247 10.31 -1.18 16.17
N ARG A 248 9.78 -0.15 16.87
CA ARG A 248 9.41 -0.27 18.29
C ARG A 248 8.21 -1.19 18.48
N LEU A 249 7.19 -1.09 17.62
CA LEU A 249 6.03 -1.99 17.63
C LEU A 249 6.46 -3.45 17.42
N HIS A 250 7.27 -3.73 16.39
CA HIS A 250 7.80 -5.08 16.14
C HIS A 250 8.58 -5.60 17.34
N ARG A 251 9.51 -4.80 17.91
CA ARG A 251 10.27 -5.18 19.11
C ARG A 251 9.35 -5.49 20.28
N LEU A 252 8.36 -4.64 20.54
CA LEU A 252 7.40 -4.80 21.63
C LEU A 252 6.66 -6.15 21.51
N ILE A 253 6.16 -6.47 20.32
CA ILE A 253 5.47 -7.73 20.07
C ILE A 253 6.41 -8.92 20.26
N VAL A 254 7.56 -8.95 19.58
CA VAL A 254 8.44 -10.14 19.60
C VAL A 254 9.16 -10.37 20.93
N THR A 255 9.21 -9.36 21.80
CA THR A 255 9.76 -9.49 23.17
C THR A 255 8.69 -9.70 24.24
N SER A 256 7.40 -9.70 23.86
CA SER A 256 6.29 -9.94 24.79
C SER A 256 6.31 -11.35 25.37
N ALA A 257 5.66 -11.54 26.53
CA ALA A 257 5.46 -12.87 27.08
C ALA A 257 4.65 -13.75 26.13
N ALA A 258 3.58 -13.20 25.53
CA ALA A 258 2.71 -13.92 24.60
C ALA A 258 3.48 -14.47 23.38
N TYR A 259 4.32 -13.65 22.74
CA TYR A 259 5.07 -14.09 21.56
C TYR A 259 6.12 -15.17 21.90
N ARG A 260 6.73 -15.10 23.08
CA ARG A 260 7.78 -16.01 23.54
C ARG A 260 7.26 -17.32 24.15
N GLN A 261 5.95 -17.53 24.19
CA GLN A 261 5.39 -18.81 24.59
C GLN A 261 5.84 -19.93 23.64
N ALA A 262 5.88 -21.16 24.14
CA ALA A 262 6.08 -22.33 23.29
C ALA A 262 4.91 -22.49 22.31
N SER A 263 5.19 -23.02 21.11
CA SER A 263 4.16 -23.36 20.12
C SER A 263 3.61 -24.78 20.26
N GLU A 264 4.03 -25.48 21.32
CA GLU A 264 3.57 -26.83 21.64
C GLU A 264 2.07 -26.85 21.92
N ALA A 265 1.39 -27.87 21.38
CA ALA A 265 -0.04 -28.03 21.54
C ALA A 265 -0.39 -28.43 22.98
N ARG A 266 -0.83 -27.45 23.77
CA ARG A 266 -1.31 -27.63 25.14
C ARG A 266 -2.60 -28.46 25.20
N GLN A 267 -2.55 -29.60 25.89
CA GLN A 267 -3.69 -30.51 26.02
C GLN A 267 -4.88 -29.87 26.74
N ASP A 268 -4.62 -29.07 27.78
CA ASP A 268 -5.64 -28.39 28.60
C ASP A 268 -6.46 -27.33 27.84
N LEU A 269 -5.95 -26.86 26.69
CA LEU A 269 -6.59 -25.86 25.85
C LEU A 269 -7.30 -26.45 24.62
N ARG A 270 -7.17 -27.76 24.35
CA ARG A 270 -7.75 -28.38 23.14
C ARG A 270 -9.26 -28.20 23.05
N GLU A 271 -9.95 -28.32 24.18
CA GLU A 271 -11.42 -28.18 24.25
C GLU A 271 -11.84 -26.75 24.58
N LYS A 272 -11.05 -26.03 25.41
CA LYS A 272 -11.40 -24.70 25.91
C LYS A 272 -11.12 -23.58 24.91
N ASP A 273 -10.02 -23.71 24.16
CA ASP A 273 -9.58 -22.73 23.17
C ASP A 273 -8.90 -23.41 21.97
N PRO A 274 -9.65 -24.23 21.21
CA PRO A 274 -9.11 -24.96 20.06
C PRO A 274 -8.49 -24.03 19.01
N ARG A 275 -9.01 -22.81 18.89
CA ARG A 275 -8.58 -21.79 17.92
C ARG A 275 -7.48 -20.85 18.44
N ASN A 276 -7.02 -21.05 19.68
CA ASN A 276 -6.00 -20.25 20.36
C ASN A 276 -6.32 -18.74 20.41
N LEU A 277 -7.60 -18.39 20.56
CA LEU A 277 -8.06 -17.01 20.65
C LEU A 277 -7.58 -16.33 21.94
N LEU A 278 -7.31 -17.09 23.00
CA LEU A 278 -6.82 -16.62 24.30
C LEU A 278 -5.29 -16.51 24.37
N LEU A 279 -4.58 -16.80 23.27
CA LEU A 279 -3.12 -16.69 23.18
C LEU A 279 -2.41 -17.52 24.27
N GLY A 280 -2.90 -18.75 24.49
CA GLY A 280 -2.37 -19.67 25.50
C GLY A 280 -1.12 -20.45 25.06
N ARG A 281 -0.75 -20.33 23.79
CA ARG A 281 0.49 -20.80 23.15
C ARG A 281 0.84 -19.90 21.96
N GLN A 282 2.06 -20.03 21.44
CA GLN A 282 2.41 -19.46 20.13
C GLN A 282 1.86 -20.31 18.98
N GLU A 283 1.60 -19.70 17.82
CA GLU A 283 1.15 -20.39 16.62
C GLU A 283 2.29 -20.90 15.73
N ARG A 284 2.02 -22.02 15.06
CA ARG A 284 2.86 -22.54 13.97
C ARG A 284 2.23 -22.06 12.66
N LEU A 285 2.99 -21.28 11.91
CA LEU A 285 2.47 -20.60 10.73
C LEU A 285 3.24 -21.05 9.49
N ARG A 286 2.52 -21.39 8.42
CA ARG A 286 3.12 -21.38 7.09
C ARG A 286 3.46 -19.93 6.72
N VAL A 287 4.72 -19.73 6.35
CA VAL A 287 5.25 -18.43 5.94
C VAL A 287 5.01 -18.18 4.46
N GLU A 288 5.01 -16.91 4.06
CA GLU A 288 4.80 -16.50 2.68
C GLU A 288 5.93 -17.00 1.75
N ALA A 289 5.64 -17.12 0.45
CA ALA A 289 6.57 -17.65 -0.55
C ALA A 289 7.97 -17.03 -0.52
N GLU A 290 8.05 -15.71 -0.31
CA GLU A 290 9.32 -14.99 -0.23
C GLU A 290 10.14 -15.44 0.99
N ILE A 291 9.47 -15.69 2.12
CA ILE A 291 10.09 -16.15 3.36
C ILE A 291 10.48 -17.63 3.26
N VAL A 292 9.69 -18.48 2.60
CA VAL A 292 10.07 -19.88 2.34
C VAL A 292 11.43 -19.94 1.64
N ARG A 293 11.61 -19.13 0.60
CA ARG A 293 12.89 -19.03 -0.10
C ARG A 293 14.00 -18.49 0.80
N ASP A 294 13.74 -17.42 1.54
CA ASP A 294 14.72 -16.81 2.46
C ASP A 294 15.16 -17.79 3.55
N ALA A 295 14.23 -18.59 4.08
CA ALA A 295 14.52 -19.62 5.07
C ALA A 295 15.43 -20.72 4.50
N GLY A 296 15.17 -21.19 3.27
CA GLY A 296 16.03 -22.17 2.59
C GLY A 296 17.45 -21.64 2.33
N LEU A 297 17.58 -20.37 1.92
CA LEU A 297 18.89 -19.72 1.76
C LEU A 297 19.60 -19.50 3.09
N CYS A 298 18.87 -19.18 4.15
CA CYS A 298 19.42 -19.00 5.49
C CYS A 298 19.95 -20.34 6.03
N ALA A 299 19.17 -21.41 5.91
CA ALA A 299 19.54 -22.74 6.38
C ALA A 299 20.74 -23.32 5.64
N SER A 300 20.92 -22.97 4.36
CA SER A 300 22.08 -23.36 3.55
C SER A 300 23.29 -22.44 3.71
N GLY A 301 23.20 -21.36 4.48
CA GLY A 301 24.28 -20.36 4.64
C GLY A 301 24.54 -19.52 3.39
N LEU A 302 23.64 -19.53 2.39
CA LEU A 302 23.79 -18.83 1.12
C LEU A 302 23.16 -17.44 1.11
N LEU A 303 22.28 -17.14 2.08
CA LEU A 303 21.50 -15.90 2.11
C LEU A 303 22.41 -14.67 2.05
N ASN A 304 22.19 -13.81 1.06
CA ASN A 304 22.79 -12.48 0.99
C ASN A 304 21.86 -11.46 1.68
N PRO A 305 22.26 -10.91 2.85
CA PRO A 305 21.41 -10.02 3.64
C PRO A 305 21.44 -8.55 3.18
N ALA A 306 22.14 -8.23 2.08
CA ALA A 306 22.25 -6.86 1.58
C ALA A 306 20.87 -6.20 1.37
N LEU A 307 20.74 -4.96 1.85
CA LEU A 307 19.52 -4.16 1.76
C LEU A 307 19.64 -3.09 0.65
N GLY A 308 18.53 -2.83 -0.06
CA GLY A 308 18.46 -1.84 -1.14
C GLY A 308 19.02 -2.30 -2.48
N GLY A 309 19.03 -1.45 -3.50
CA GLY A 309 19.52 -1.80 -4.84
C GLY A 309 18.49 -2.52 -5.72
N PRO A 310 18.88 -2.92 -6.95
CA PRO A 310 17.95 -3.41 -7.96
C PRO A 310 17.42 -4.81 -7.65
N SER A 311 16.30 -5.15 -8.29
CA SER A 311 15.78 -6.52 -8.29
C SER A 311 16.75 -7.50 -8.96
N VAL A 312 16.77 -8.73 -8.47
CA VAL A 312 17.58 -9.85 -8.95
C VAL A 312 16.72 -10.90 -9.64
N ARG A 313 17.36 -11.77 -10.42
CA ARG A 313 16.73 -12.89 -11.11
C ARG A 313 17.36 -14.20 -10.63
N PRO A 314 16.81 -14.83 -9.57
CA PRO A 314 17.32 -16.11 -9.10
C PRO A 314 17.24 -17.18 -10.20
N PRO A 315 18.00 -18.28 -10.08
CA PRO A 315 17.93 -19.38 -11.05
C PRO A 315 16.49 -19.90 -11.18
N GLN A 316 16.10 -20.25 -12.39
CA GLN A 316 14.85 -20.97 -12.67
C GLN A 316 15.07 -21.97 -13.81
N PRO A 317 14.23 -23.01 -13.93
CA PRO A 317 14.27 -23.91 -15.07
C PRO A 317 14.07 -23.18 -16.40
N ASP A 318 14.63 -23.74 -17.47
CA ASP A 318 14.38 -23.26 -18.82
C ASP A 318 12.91 -23.48 -19.23
N GLY A 319 12.42 -22.66 -20.16
CA GLY A 319 11.06 -22.82 -20.71
C GLY A 319 9.92 -22.34 -19.82
N VAL A 320 10.18 -21.89 -18.58
CA VAL A 320 9.17 -21.36 -17.64
C VAL A 320 8.28 -20.29 -18.26
N TYR A 321 8.79 -19.43 -19.15
CA TYR A 321 8.01 -18.35 -19.78
C TYR A 321 7.63 -18.59 -21.24
N SER A 322 7.75 -19.84 -21.71
CA SER A 322 7.38 -20.23 -23.08
C SER A 322 5.90 -20.00 -23.40
N PHE A 323 5.02 -20.02 -22.39
CA PHE A 323 3.59 -19.77 -22.53
C PHE A 323 3.22 -18.29 -22.78
N THR A 324 4.17 -17.36 -22.62
CA THR A 324 3.89 -15.93 -22.72
C THR A 324 3.87 -15.45 -24.18
N GLN A 325 2.95 -14.54 -24.52
CA GLN A 325 2.81 -14.02 -25.90
C GLN A 325 4.06 -13.29 -26.44
N ARG A 326 4.93 -12.80 -25.55
CA ARG A 326 6.22 -12.19 -25.90
C ARG A 326 7.31 -12.87 -25.12
N ALA A 327 8.35 -13.34 -25.81
CA ALA A 327 9.52 -13.94 -25.19
C ALA A 327 10.04 -13.08 -24.02
N LYS A 328 10.04 -13.65 -22.83
CA LYS A 328 10.56 -13.01 -21.62
C LYS A 328 11.99 -13.49 -21.40
N LYS A 329 12.96 -12.58 -21.49
CA LYS A 329 14.37 -12.90 -21.21
C LYS A 329 14.59 -12.94 -19.70
N TRP A 330 15.02 -14.08 -19.19
CA TRP A 330 15.41 -14.26 -17.80
C TRP A 330 16.92 -14.46 -17.70
N GLU A 331 17.65 -13.37 -17.44
CA GLU A 331 19.09 -13.44 -17.22
C GLU A 331 19.36 -13.69 -15.74
N THR A 332 19.73 -14.93 -15.42
CA THR A 332 20.02 -15.34 -14.04
C THR A 332 21.12 -14.48 -13.45
N SER A 333 20.86 -13.89 -12.29
CA SER A 333 21.84 -13.13 -11.52
C SER A 333 23.02 -14.03 -11.13
N LEU A 334 24.23 -13.46 -11.14
CA LEU A 334 25.47 -14.18 -10.84
C LEU A 334 25.92 -13.94 -9.39
N GLY A 335 26.87 -14.75 -8.92
CA GLY A 335 27.50 -14.55 -7.61
C GLY A 335 26.50 -14.54 -6.44
N ALA A 336 26.74 -13.68 -5.46
CA ALA A 336 25.90 -13.53 -4.26
C ALA A 336 24.54 -12.88 -4.54
N GLU A 337 24.37 -12.18 -5.66
CA GLU A 337 23.11 -11.50 -6.00
C GLU A 337 21.97 -12.49 -6.25
N ARG A 338 22.29 -13.70 -6.73
CA ARG A 338 21.29 -14.76 -6.94
C ARG A 338 20.68 -15.28 -5.64
N HIS A 339 21.32 -15.01 -4.50
CA HIS A 339 20.88 -15.42 -3.16
C HIS A 339 20.36 -14.25 -2.32
N ARG A 340 20.00 -13.12 -2.93
CA ARG A 340 19.30 -12.04 -2.20
C ARG A 340 17.93 -12.50 -1.72
N ARG A 341 17.40 -11.78 -0.73
CA ARG A 341 16.05 -12.01 -0.18
C ARG A 341 14.98 -12.05 -1.27
N GLY A 342 13.94 -12.86 -1.09
CA GLY A 342 12.80 -12.98 -1.99
C GLY A 342 12.14 -11.64 -2.29
N LEU A 343 12.19 -10.69 -1.35
CA LEU A 343 11.80 -9.28 -1.52
C LEU A 343 12.42 -8.62 -2.78
N TYR A 344 13.64 -8.99 -3.16
CA TYR A 344 14.34 -8.43 -4.32
C TYR A 344 14.15 -9.25 -5.59
N THR A 345 13.36 -10.33 -5.57
CA THR A 345 13.16 -11.16 -6.76
C THR A 345 12.30 -10.43 -7.78
N PHE A 346 12.82 -10.26 -8.99
CA PHE A 346 12.11 -9.68 -10.10
C PHE A 346 10.92 -10.56 -10.48
N LEU A 347 9.80 -9.94 -10.86
CA LEU A 347 8.63 -10.65 -11.36
C LEU A 347 8.04 -9.91 -12.57
N TYR A 348 7.52 -10.68 -13.53
CA TYR A 348 6.60 -10.13 -14.51
C TYR A 348 5.18 -10.22 -13.96
N ARG A 349 4.40 -9.14 -14.06
CA ARG A 349 3.02 -9.11 -13.57
C ARG A 349 2.17 -10.28 -14.10
N SER A 350 2.35 -10.65 -15.36
CA SER A 350 1.62 -11.74 -16.02
C SER A 350 2.27 -13.12 -15.91
N ALA A 351 3.46 -13.22 -15.32
CA ALA A 351 4.25 -14.45 -15.27
C ALA A 351 5.23 -14.36 -14.07
N PRO A 352 4.75 -14.62 -12.84
CA PRO A 352 5.57 -14.54 -11.65
C PRO A 352 6.72 -15.55 -11.62
N TYR A 353 7.64 -15.39 -10.67
CA TYR A 353 8.72 -16.35 -10.45
C TYR A 353 8.13 -17.70 -9.99
N PRO A 354 8.52 -18.85 -10.58
CA PRO A 354 7.83 -20.13 -10.37
C PRO A 354 7.63 -20.53 -8.91
N LEU A 355 8.66 -20.37 -8.09
CA LEU A 355 8.59 -20.71 -6.66
C LEU A 355 7.49 -19.91 -5.95
N PHE A 356 7.30 -18.64 -6.33
CA PHE A 356 6.27 -17.81 -5.72
C PHE A 356 4.86 -18.30 -6.06
N SER A 357 4.64 -18.75 -7.29
CA SER A 357 3.37 -19.36 -7.71
C SER A 357 3.06 -20.64 -6.93
N THR A 358 4.07 -21.47 -6.63
CA THR A 358 3.89 -22.72 -5.87
C THR A 358 3.51 -22.48 -4.41
N PHE A 359 3.97 -21.38 -3.81
CA PHE A 359 3.80 -21.08 -2.38
C PHE A 359 2.80 -19.96 -2.10
N ASP A 360 1.70 -19.90 -2.87
CA ASP A 360 0.55 -19.01 -2.66
C ASP A 360 0.92 -17.51 -2.66
N ALA A 361 1.84 -17.10 -3.54
CA ALA A 361 2.04 -15.67 -3.77
C ALA A 361 0.78 -15.02 -4.39
N PRO A 362 0.45 -13.77 -4.03
CA PRO A 362 -0.69 -13.06 -4.58
C PRO A 362 -0.60 -12.93 -6.09
N ASP A 363 -1.77 -12.86 -6.71
CA ASP A 363 -1.88 -12.43 -8.10
C ASP A 363 -1.45 -10.97 -8.21
N PHE A 364 -0.47 -10.69 -9.08
CA PHE A 364 0.08 -9.36 -9.28
C PHE A 364 -0.80 -8.49 -10.21
N SER A 365 -1.87 -9.04 -10.77
CA SER A 365 -2.84 -8.33 -11.60
C SER A 365 -4.00 -7.72 -10.82
N THR A 366 -4.21 -8.16 -9.58
CA THR A 366 -5.30 -7.70 -8.71
C THR A 366 -4.76 -7.12 -7.40
N VAL A 367 -5.51 -6.22 -6.78
CA VAL A 367 -5.13 -5.70 -5.46
C VAL A 367 -5.47 -6.73 -4.39
N CYS A 368 -4.48 -7.05 -3.56
CA CYS A 368 -4.61 -8.01 -2.47
C CYS A 368 -4.41 -7.29 -1.13
N THR A 369 -5.51 -7.05 -0.42
CA THR A 369 -5.49 -6.40 0.91
C THR A 369 -5.19 -7.37 2.05
N ARG A 370 -5.35 -8.68 1.80
CA ARG A 370 -5.06 -9.81 2.70
C ARG A 370 -4.53 -10.99 1.89
N ARG A 371 -3.40 -11.57 2.29
CA ARG A 371 -2.84 -12.78 1.66
C ARG A 371 -3.50 -14.02 2.27
N PRO A 372 -4.15 -14.90 1.48
CA PRO A 372 -4.65 -16.17 2.01
C PRO A 372 -3.46 -17.03 2.47
N ARG A 373 -3.69 -17.84 3.51
CA ARG A 373 -2.76 -18.90 3.91
C ARG A 373 -3.51 -20.22 3.81
N SER A 374 -2.94 -21.15 3.08
CA SER A 374 -3.45 -22.51 2.93
C SER A 374 -2.35 -23.48 3.31
N ASP A 375 -2.66 -24.50 4.11
CA ASP A 375 -1.74 -25.61 4.40
C ASP A 375 -1.98 -26.79 3.47
N THR A 376 -2.90 -26.67 2.51
CA THR A 376 -3.10 -27.66 1.46
C THR A 376 -1.89 -27.62 0.52
N PRO A 377 -1.11 -28.70 0.40
CA PRO A 377 0.06 -28.70 -0.46
C PRO A 377 -0.38 -28.70 -1.92
N LEU A 378 0.00 -27.66 -2.68
CA LEU A 378 0.03 -27.75 -4.15
C LEU A 378 1.18 -28.64 -4.63
N GLN A 379 2.19 -28.86 -3.77
CA GLN A 379 3.31 -29.78 -3.97
C GLN A 379 3.88 -30.19 -2.60
N SER A 380 4.19 -31.48 -2.38
CA SER A 380 4.93 -31.94 -1.21
C SER A 380 6.42 -31.61 -1.36
N LEU A 381 7.10 -31.21 -0.28
CA LEU A 381 8.55 -31.18 -0.24
C LEU A 381 9.06 -32.63 -0.34
N THR A 382 9.45 -33.06 -1.53
CA THR A 382 10.12 -34.35 -1.79
C THR A 382 11.62 -34.20 -1.77
#